data_AF-A0A7X3XQW7-F1
#
_entry.id   AF-A0A7X3XQW7-F1
#
_cell.length_a   1.000
_cell.length_b   1.000
_cell.length_c   1.000
_cell.angle_alpha   90.00
_cell.angle_beta   90.00
_cell.angle_gamma   90.00
#
_symmetry.space_group_name_H-M   'P 1'
#
loop_
_entity.id
_entity.type
_entity.pdbx_description
1 polymer ?
#
loop_
_entity_poly.entity_id
_entity_poly.type
_entity_poly.pdbx_seq_one_letter_code
_entity_poly.pdbx_strand_id
1 'polypeptide(L)'
;MNLTKHINITLLTIPLFLGTISIGITEEDADHAQAVADATRDAQNYNAIYWTTSGALSIPASVLLVGTVLGGADVIWLPGVCICWGTLPTAVLLSSHFVEVSLPTERLIGKSPKYVSAYMKTYTTRVKRKRQAHVITGSAAGCLATGGFFVWLLDLRL
;
A
#
# COMPACT_ATOMS: atom_id res chain seq x y z
N MET A 1 52.44 -8.79 46.20
CA MET A 1 52.80 -8.16 44.90
C MET A 1 51.90 -8.57 43.71
N ASN A 2 50.67 -9.09 43.91
CA ASN A 2 49.78 -9.52 42.81
C ASN A 2 48.56 -8.60 42.56
N LEU A 3 48.30 -7.62 43.42
CA LEU A 3 47.07 -6.82 43.32
C LEU A 3 47.08 -5.81 42.15
N THR A 4 48.24 -5.23 41.86
CA THR A 4 48.43 -4.23 40.79
C THR A 4 48.32 -4.82 39.39
N LYS A 5 48.66 -6.11 39.20
CA LYS A 5 48.49 -6.79 37.90
C LYS A 5 47.02 -7.03 37.55
N HIS A 6 46.19 -7.36 38.53
CA HIS A 6 44.76 -7.59 38.28
C HIS A 6 44.02 -6.29 37.97
N ILE A 7 44.36 -5.18 38.65
CA ILE A 7 43.71 -3.87 38.41
C ILE A 7 43.94 -3.37 36.97
N ASN A 8 45.16 -3.52 36.45
CA ASN A 8 45.47 -3.09 35.08
C ASN A 8 44.79 -3.94 33.99
N ILE A 9 44.54 -5.23 34.24
CA ILE A 9 43.86 -6.10 33.29
C ILE A 9 42.36 -5.77 33.24
N THR A 10 41.72 -5.53 34.38
CA THR A 10 40.29 -5.18 34.44
C THR A 10 40.00 -3.80 33.84
N LEU A 11 40.93 -2.85 33.98
CA LEU A 11 40.76 -1.50 33.42
C LEU A 11 40.83 -1.49 31.88
N LEU A 12 41.54 -2.46 31.28
CA LEU A 12 41.75 -2.57 29.84
C LEU A 12 40.62 -3.33 29.12
N THR A 13 39.90 -4.20 29.83
CA THR A 13 38.77 -4.97 29.26
C THR A 13 37.48 -4.13 29.15
N ILE A 14 37.24 -3.21 30.09
CA ILE A 14 36.05 -2.34 30.10
C ILE A 14 35.89 -1.50 28.80
N PRO A 15 36.92 -0.77 28.31
CA PRO A 15 36.77 0.02 27.08
C PRO A 15 36.60 -0.84 25.81
N LEU A 16 37.16 -2.06 25.79
CA LEU A 16 36.97 -2.99 24.67
C LEU A 16 35.51 -3.48 24.57
N PHE A 17 34.84 -3.73 25.70
CA PHE A 17 33.41 -4.08 25.71
C PHE A 17 32.50 -2.90 25.34
N LEU A 18 32.84 -1.67 25.76
CA LEU A 18 32.08 -0.48 25.38
C LEU A 18 32.21 -0.16 23.88
N GLY A 19 33.37 -0.42 23.28
CA GLY A 19 33.60 -0.24 21.85
C GLY A 19 32.77 -1.18 20.97
N THR A 20 32.67 -2.47 21.34
CA THR A 20 31.89 -3.45 20.57
C THR A 20 30.39 -3.21 20.64
N ILE A 21 29.87 -2.76 21.79
CA ILE A 21 28.46 -2.40 21.94
C ILE A 21 28.08 -1.22 21.03
N SER A 22 28.97 -0.22 20.91
CA SER A 22 28.68 0.98 20.12
C SER A 22 28.61 0.69 18.61
N ILE A 23 29.48 -0.20 18.10
CA ILE A 23 29.49 -0.58 16.68
C ILE A 23 28.23 -1.37 16.32
N GLY A 24 27.79 -2.29 17.20
CA GLY A 24 26.60 -3.10 16.95
C GLY A 24 25.29 -2.30 16.87
N ILE A 25 25.15 -1.23 17.66
CA ILE A 25 23.94 -0.37 17.63
C ILE A 25 23.88 0.42 16.32
N THR A 26 25.02 0.93 15.85
CA THR A 26 25.08 1.69 14.59
C THR A 26 24.78 0.84 13.36
N GLU A 27 25.16 -0.44 13.38
CA GLU A 27 24.92 -1.37 12.28
C GLU A 27 23.43 -1.72 12.19
N GLU A 28 22.76 -1.90 13.33
CA GLU A 28 21.31 -2.16 13.37
C GLU A 28 20.47 -0.99 12.85
N ASP A 29 20.80 0.24 13.25
CA ASP A 29 20.10 1.43 12.76
C ASP A 29 20.33 1.67 11.26
N ALA A 30 21.53 1.38 10.77
CA ALA A 30 21.86 1.47 9.35
C ALA A 30 21.07 0.45 8.51
N ASP A 31 20.98 -0.80 8.97
CA ASP A 31 20.19 -1.87 8.33
C ASP A 31 18.71 -1.48 8.23
N HIS A 32 18.14 -0.93 9.32
CA HIS A 32 16.74 -0.49 9.33
C HIS A 32 16.51 0.69 8.38
N ALA A 33 17.37 1.70 8.40
CA ALA A 33 17.27 2.85 7.51
C ALA A 33 17.37 2.45 6.03
N GLN A 34 18.29 1.53 5.71
CA GLN A 34 18.44 0.99 4.37
C GLN A 34 17.19 0.20 3.93
N ALA A 35 16.65 -0.66 4.81
CA ALA A 35 15.44 -1.42 4.52
C ALA A 35 14.25 -0.51 4.17
N VAL A 36 14.09 0.60 4.89
CA VAL A 36 13.03 1.58 4.64
C VAL A 36 13.23 2.30 3.30
N ALA A 37 14.47 2.67 2.98
CA ALA A 37 14.81 3.35 1.73
C ALA A 37 14.54 2.45 0.51
N ASP A 38 15.04 1.21 0.56
CA ASP A 38 14.85 0.22 -0.51
C ASP A 38 13.37 -0.13 -0.68
N ALA A 39 12.65 -0.36 0.42
CA ALA A 39 11.20 -0.61 0.38
C ALA A 39 10.42 0.57 -0.24
N THR A 40 10.84 1.80 0.02
CA THR A 40 10.19 3.00 -0.51
C THR A 40 10.41 3.14 -2.02
N ARG A 41 11.63 2.87 -2.49
CA ARG A 41 11.96 2.85 -3.92
C ARG A 41 11.17 1.78 -4.65
N ASP A 42 11.17 0.55 -4.14
CA ASP A 42 10.56 -0.58 -4.83
C ASP A 42 9.03 -0.49 -4.81
N ALA A 43 8.44 0.14 -3.78
CA ALA A 43 7.02 0.47 -3.74
C ALA A 43 6.58 1.50 -4.80
N GLN A 44 7.48 2.03 -5.63
CA GLN A 44 7.13 2.84 -6.81
C GLN A 44 6.74 1.97 -8.01
N ASN A 45 7.24 0.74 -8.10
CA ASN A 45 7.06 -0.15 -9.26
C ASN A 45 5.80 -1.02 -9.18
N TYR A 46 4.75 -0.56 -8.51
CA TYR A 46 3.46 -1.26 -8.52
C TYR A 46 2.65 -0.87 -9.77
N ASN A 47 1.73 -1.72 -10.18
CA ASN A 47 0.89 -1.49 -11.36
C ASN A 47 -0.19 -0.43 -11.09
N ALA A 48 0.19 0.85 -11.11
CA ALA A 48 -0.71 1.98 -10.86
C ALA A 48 -1.88 2.04 -11.84
N ILE A 49 -1.66 1.69 -13.10
CA ILE A 49 -2.69 1.66 -14.15
C ILE A 49 -3.79 0.68 -13.74
N TYR A 50 -3.44 -0.56 -13.41
CA TYR A 50 -4.40 -1.58 -13.00
C TYR A 50 -5.32 -1.11 -11.86
N TRP A 51 -4.75 -0.52 -10.80
CA TRP A 51 -5.52 -0.05 -9.64
C TRP A 51 -6.38 1.19 -9.94
N THR A 52 -5.91 2.04 -10.86
CA THR A 52 -6.71 3.19 -11.30
C THR A 52 -7.88 2.72 -12.18
N THR A 53 -7.61 1.83 -13.14
CA THR A 53 -8.63 1.28 -14.04
C THR A 53 -9.66 0.45 -13.29
N SER A 54 -9.25 -0.33 -12.28
CA SER A 54 -10.19 -1.12 -11.48
C SER A 54 -11.15 -0.23 -10.68
N GLY A 55 -10.66 0.88 -10.12
CA GLY A 55 -11.50 1.91 -9.51
C GLY A 55 -12.47 2.52 -10.52
N ALA A 56 -11.98 2.94 -11.69
CA ALA A 56 -12.78 3.60 -12.71
C ALA A 56 -13.88 2.71 -13.29
N LEU A 57 -13.59 1.42 -13.53
CA LEU A 57 -14.55 0.47 -14.10
C LEU A 57 -15.56 -0.07 -13.09
N SER A 58 -15.29 0.06 -11.79
CA SER A 58 -16.20 -0.43 -10.75
C SER A 58 -17.57 0.25 -10.76
N ILE A 59 -17.64 1.50 -11.21
CA ILE A 59 -18.85 2.33 -11.24
C ILE A 59 -19.75 2.04 -12.43
N PRO A 60 -19.28 2.04 -13.69
CA PRO A 60 -20.14 1.63 -14.80
C PRO A 60 -20.59 0.17 -14.63
N ALA A 61 -19.75 -0.70 -14.09
CA ALA A 61 -20.14 -2.07 -13.75
C ALA A 61 -21.26 -2.13 -12.71
N SER A 62 -21.25 -1.23 -11.70
CA SER A 62 -22.29 -1.19 -10.68
C SER A 62 -23.63 -0.75 -11.25
N VAL A 63 -23.62 0.29 -12.08
CA VAL A 63 -24.81 0.80 -12.75
C VAL A 63 -25.43 -0.27 -13.67
N LEU A 64 -24.60 -0.99 -14.43
CA LEU A 64 -25.07 -2.08 -15.28
C LEU A 64 -25.68 -3.23 -14.47
N LEU A 65 -25.03 -3.65 -13.38
CA LEU A 65 -25.51 -4.75 -12.54
C LEU A 65 -26.86 -4.42 -11.87
N VAL A 66 -27.01 -3.21 -11.33
CA VAL A 66 -28.26 -2.80 -10.70
C VAL A 66 -29.38 -2.66 -11.74
N GLY A 67 -29.05 -2.15 -12.93
CA GLY A 67 -29.98 -2.06 -14.05
C GLY A 67 -30.51 -3.43 -14.52
N THR A 68 -29.66 -4.45 -14.53
CA THR A 68 -30.09 -5.82 -14.92
C THR A 68 -30.88 -6.52 -13.82
N VAL A 69 -30.51 -6.35 -12.55
CA VAL A 69 -31.17 -7.04 -11.42
C VAL A 69 -32.54 -6.45 -11.10
N LEU A 70 -32.72 -5.13 -11.23
CA LEU A 70 -33.96 -4.44 -10.84
C LEU A 70 -34.99 -4.31 -11.98
N GLY A 71 -34.71 -4.87 -13.16
CA GLY A 71 -35.75 -5.22 -14.13
C GLY A 71 -36.44 -4.05 -14.86
N GLY A 72 -35.83 -2.87 -14.95
CA GLY A 72 -36.42 -1.78 -15.74
C GLY A 72 -35.60 -0.49 -15.77
N ALA A 73 -35.66 0.20 -16.92
CA ALA A 73 -35.04 1.50 -17.15
C ALA A 73 -35.53 2.60 -16.17
N ASP A 74 -36.64 2.35 -15.47
CA ASP A 74 -37.29 3.30 -14.57
C ASP A 74 -36.64 3.35 -13.17
N VAL A 75 -35.92 2.30 -12.75
CA VAL A 75 -35.20 2.25 -11.45
C VAL A 75 -33.84 2.98 -11.52
N ILE A 76 -33.41 3.37 -12.72
CA ILE A 76 -32.20 4.15 -12.98
C ILE A 76 -32.33 5.60 -12.47
N TRP A 77 -33.57 6.09 -12.28
CA TRP A 77 -33.83 7.46 -11.87
C TRP A 77 -33.80 7.62 -10.34
N LEU A 78 -32.60 7.92 -9.82
CA LEU A 78 -32.26 8.38 -8.46
C LEU A 78 -31.77 7.35 -7.41
N PRO A 79 -32.55 6.37 -6.90
CA PRO A 79 -32.07 5.56 -5.78
C PRO A 79 -31.01 4.52 -6.20
N GLY A 80 -31.13 3.98 -7.43
CA GLY A 80 -30.15 3.03 -7.97
C GLY A 80 -28.75 3.63 -8.16
N VAL A 81 -28.66 4.88 -8.64
CA VAL A 81 -27.39 5.58 -8.86
C VAL A 81 -26.66 5.83 -7.54
N CYS A 82 -27.38 6.23 -6.49
CA CYS A 82 -26.81 6.45 -5.16
C CYS A 82 -26.24 5.17 -4.54
N ILE A 83 -26.92 4.03 -4.70
CA ILE A 83 -26.45 2.73 -4.19
C ILE A 83 -25.25 2.21 -5.02
N CYS A 84 -25.26 2.45 -6.33
CA CYS A 84 -24.18 2.10 -7.26
C CYS A 84 -22.88 2.89 -6.99
N TRP A 85 -22.99 4.13 -6.52
CA TRP A 85 -21.85 4.97 -6.18
C TRP A 85 -21.16 4.55 -4.87
N GLY A 86 -21.84 3.82 -3.98
CA GLY A 86 -21.30 3.40 -2.69
C GLY A 86 -20.72 2.00 -2.66
N THR A 87 -21.42 1.01 -3.20
CA THR A 87 -21.16 -0.41 -2.86
C THR A 87 -19.95 -1.01 -3.55
N LEU A 88 -19.82 -0.83 -4.87
CA LEU A 88 -18.74 -1.41 -5.67
C LEU A 88 -17.38 -0.72 -5.49
N PRO A 89 -17.29 0.62 -5.40
CA PRO A 89 -16.05 1.28 -4.99
C PRO A 89 -15.59 0.82 -3.60
N THR A 90 -16.52 0.61 -2.66
CA THR A 90 -16.21 0.05 -1.34
C THR A 90 -15.67 -1.38 -1.45
N ALA A 91 -16.25 -2.24 -2.29
CA ALA A 91 -15.76 -3.58 -2.52
C ALA A 91 -14.35 -3.61 -3.14
N VAL A 92 -14.06 -2.73 -4.12
CA VAL A 92 -12.71 -2.62 -4.70
C VAL A 92 -11.72 -2.08 -3.68
N LEU A 93 -12.10 -1.10 -2.86
CA LEU A 93 -11.29 -0.62 -1.73
C LEU A 93 -11.01 -1.72 -0.72
N LEU A 94 -12.02 -2.52 -0.35
CA LEU A 94 -11.88 -3.64 0.57
C LEU A 94 -10.94 -4.69 -0.01
N SER A 95 -11.09 -5.02 -1.31
CA SER A 95 -10.20 -5.95 -2.02
C SER A 95 -8.75 -5.46 -2.01
N SER A 96 -8.51 -4.16 -2.17
CA SER A 96 -7.15 -3.59 -2.12
C SER A 96 -6.47 -3.80 -0.76
N HIS A 97 -7.25 -4.00 0.30
CA HIS A 97 -6.75 -4.27 1.64
C HIS A 97 -6.39 -5.75 1.85
N PHE A 98 -7.18 -6.67 1.28
CA PHE A 98 -7.02 -8.12 1.40
C PHE A 98 -6.08 -8.74 0.37
N VAL A 99 -5.91 -8.12 -0.81
CA VAL A 99 -4.99 -8.62 -1.83
C VAL A 99 -3.56 -8.58 -1.32
N GLU A 100 -2.95 -9.76 -1.25
CA GLU A 100 -1.56 -9.93 -0.83
C GLU A 100 -0.62 -9.12 -1.73
N VAL A 101 0.45 -8.60 -1.15
CA VAL A 101 1.44 -7.81 -1.88
C VAL A 101 2.57 -8.74 -2.28
N SER A 102 2.75 -8.96 -3.59
CA SER A 102 3.92 -9.68 -4.10
C SER A 102 5.20 -8.96 -3.68
N LEU A 103 6.04 -9.67 -2.93
CA LEU A 103 7.33 -9.17 -2.47
C LEU A 103 8.39 -9.43 -3.54
N PRO A 104 9.35 -8.51 -3.75
CA PRO A 104 10.52 -8.75 -4.59
C PRO A 104 11.49 -9.67 -3.82
N THR A 105 11.31 -10.99 -3.98
CA THR A 105 12.05 -12.01 -3.23
C THR A 105 13.54 -11.96 -3.51
N GLU A 106 13.94 -11.54 -4.71
CA GLU A 106 15.33 -11.34 -5.11
C GLU A 106 16.09 -10.34 -4.23
N ARG A 107 15.38 -9.37 -3.63
CA ARG A 107 15.97 -8.37 -2.72
C ARG A 107 16.16 -8.89 -1.29
N LEU A 108 15.49 -9.98 -0.94
CA LEU A 108 15.45 -10.50 0.43
C LEU A 108 16.46 -11.63 0.66
N ILE A 109 17.01 -12.23 -0.40
CA ILE A 109 17.98 -13.33 -0.30
C ILE A 109 19.28 -12.80 0.34
N GLY A 110 19.72 -13.47 1.41
CA GLY A 110 20.96 -13.16 2.12
C GLY A 110 20.91 -11.93 3.05
N LYS A 111 19.72 -11.34 3.26
CA LYS A 111 19.54 -10.21 4.20
C LYS A 111 19.26 -10.69 5.63
N SER A 112 19.58 -9.84 6.60
CA SER A 112 19.32 -10.12 8.02
C SER A 112 17.80 -10.22 8.28
N PRO A 113 17.33 -11.07 9.23
CA PRO A 113 15.90 -11.17 9.55
C PRO A 113 15.28 -9.83 9.97
N LYS A 114 16.05 -8.98 10.66
CA LYS A 114 15.64 -7.63 11.04
C LYS A 114 15.38 -6.77 9.80
N TYR A 115 16.32 -6.74 8.85
CA TYR A 115 16.15 -6.04 7.56
C TYR A 115 14.89 -6.50 6.83
N VAL A 116 14.71 -7.83 6.69
CA VAL A 116 13.55 -8.41 5.98
C VAL A 116 12.23 -7.97 6.63
N SER A 117 12.15 -7.99 7.97
CA SER A 117 10.95 -7.57 8.69
C SER A 117 10.61 -6.08 8.50
N ALA A 118 11.61 -5.20 8.58
CA ALA A 118 11.46 -3.76 8.39
C ALA A 118 11.07 -3.43 6.93
N TYR A 119 11.72 -4.11 5.99
CA TYR A 119 11.43 -4.01 4.57
C TYR A 119 9.98 -4.43 4.27
N MET A 120 9.57 -5.64 4.67
CA MET A 120 8.23 -6.17 4.42
C MET A 120 7.14 -5.25 5.00
N LYS A 121 7.30 -4.79 6.23
CA LYS A 121 6.34 -3.89 6.89
C LYS A 121 6.22 -2.56 6.14
N THR A 122 7.35 -1.95 5.77
CA THR A 122 7.37 -0.67 5.06
C THR A 122 6.79 -0.80 3.66
N TYR A 123 7.24 -1.80 2.90
CA TYR A 123 6.83 -2.06 1.53
C TYR A 123 5.32 -2.33 1.45
N THR A 124 4.81 -3.26 2.25
CA THR A 124 3.37 -3.60 2.26
C THR A 124 2.50 -2.40 2.61
N THR A 125 2.88 -1.62 3.63
CA THR A 125 2.15 -0.41 4.04
C THR A 125 2.11 0.63 2.92
N ARG A 126 3.26 0.90 2.28
CA ARG A 126 3.38 1.88 1.19
C ARG A 126 2.58 1.44 -0.03
N VAL A 127 2.71 0.19 -0.45
CA VAL A 127 1.98 -0.34 -1.60
C VAL A 127 0.47 -0.32 -1.35
N LYS A 128 -0.01 -0.76 -0.18
CA LYS A 128 -1.45 -0.70 0.15
C LYS A 128 -2.00 0.72 0.10
N ARG A 129 -1.29 1.68 0.70
CA ARG A 129 -1.70 3.10 0.67
C ARG A 129 -1.78 3.65 -0.77
N LYS A 130 -0.81 3.31 -1.61
CA LYS A 130 -0.82 3.73 -3.02
C LYS A 130 -1.94 3.07 -3.82
N ARG A 131 -2.16 1.76 -3.64
CA ARG A 131 -3.30 1.04 -4.26
C ARG A 131 -4.62 1.72 -3.92
N GLN A 132 -4.85 2.02 -2.63
CA GLN A 132 -6.05 2.72 -2.18
C GLN A 132 -6.19 4.10 -2.83
N ALA A 133 -5.12 4.89 -2.87
CA ALA A 133 -5.16 6.20 -3.52
C ALA A 133 -5.57 6.09 -5.00
N HIS A 134 -4.99 5.15 -5.75
CA HIS A 134 -5.35 4.95 -7.16
C HIS A 134 -6.77 4.43 -7.36
N VAL A 135 -7.24 3.52 -6.50
CA VAL A 135 -8.64 3.07 -6.54
C VAL A 135 -9.60 4.24 -6.29
N ILE A 136 -9.30 5.11 -5.33
CA ILE A 136 -10.10 6.30 -5.02
C ILE A 136 -10.09 7.26 -6.22
N THR A 137 -8.92 7.57 -6.76
CA THR A 137 -8.79 8.45 -7.93
C THR A 137 -9.52 7.88 -9.14
N GLY A 138 -9.36 6.58 -9.41
CA GLY A 138 -10.06 5.87 -10.46
C GLY A 138 -11.58 5.94 -10.28
N SER A 139 -12.06 5.69 -9.06
CA SER A 139 -13.49 5.76 -8.74
C SER A 139 -14.03 7.18 -8.95
N ALA A 140 -13.33 8.21 -8.47
CA ALA A 140 -13.74 9.59 -8.71
C ALA A 140 -13.82 9.92 -10.21
N ALA A 141 -12.83 9.50 -10.99
CA ALA A 141 -12.84 9.66 -12.45
C ALA A 141 -14.01 8.91 -13.12
N GLY A 142 -14.29 7.68 -12.68
CA GLY A 142 -15.43 6.88 -13.15
C GLY A 142 -16.77 7.54 -12.85
N CYS A 143 -16.94 8.16 -11.66
CA CYS A 143 -18.15 8.89 -11.31
C CYS A 143 -18.37 10.08 -12.26
N LEU A 144 -17.33 10.88 -12.49
CA LEU A 144 -17.40 12.04 -13.37
C LEU A 144 -17.69 11.65 -14.82
N ALA A 145 -17.03 10.62 -15.33
CA ALA A 145 -17.25 10.13 -16.69
C ALA A 145 -18.68 9.61 -16.88
N THR A 146 -19.18 8.82 -15.93
CA THR A 146 -20.54 8.28 -15.98
C THR A 146 -21.57 9.40 -15.85
N GLY A 147 -21.39 10.34 -14.90
CA GLY A 147 -22.28 11.48 -14.71
C GLY A 147 -22.33 12.40 -15.94
N GLY A 148 -21.18 12.73 -16.53
CA GLY A 148 -21.11 13.52 -17.75
C GLY A 148 -21.80 12.84 -18.94
N PHE A 149 -21.63 11.52 -19.07
CA PHE A 149 -22.33 10.74 -20.10
C PHE A 149 -23.85 10.79 -19.94
N PHE A 150 -24.36 10.69 -18.71
CA PHE A 150 -25.80 10.83 -18.43
C PHE A 150 -26.32 12.23 -18.77
N VAL A 151 -25.62 13.28 -18.39
CA VAL A 151 -26.01 14.67 -18.72
C VAL A 151 -26.06 14.86 -20.24
N TRP A 152 -25.05 14.37 -20.95
CA TRP A 152 -25.02 14.43 -22.42
C TRP A 152 -26.18 13.67 -23.07
N LEU A 153 -26.53 12.49 -22.55
CA LEU A 153 -27.70 11.74 -23.04
C LEU A 153 -29.03 12.45 -22.80
N LEU A 154 -29.16 13.20 -21.70
CA LEU A 154 -30.36 13.98 -21.42
C LEU A 154 -30.49 15.18 -22.38
N ASP A 155 -29.37 15.81 -22.71
CA ASP A 155 -29.31 16.92 -23.68
C ASP A 155 -29.78 16.48 -25.08
N LEU A 156 -29.38 15.28 -25.52
CA LEU A 156 -29.82 14.71 -26.82
C LEU A 156 -31.32 14.35 -26.91
N ARG A 157 -32.02 14.29 -25.77
CA ARG A 157 -33.45 13.94 -25.75
C ARG A 157 -34.39 15.15 -25.73
N LEU A 158 -33.86 16.36 -25.53
CA LEU A 158 -34.62 17.62 -25.57
C LEU A 158 -34.57 18.24 -26.97
#